data_AF-A0A841J3B0-F1
#
_entry.id   AF-A0A841J3B0-F1
#
_cell.length_a   1.000
_cell.length_b   1.000
_cell.length_c   1.000
_cell.angle_alpha   90.00
_cell.angle_beta   90.00
_cell.angle_gamma   90.00
#
_symmetry.space_group_name_H-M   'P 1'
#
loop_
_entity.id
_entity.type
_entity.pdbx_description
1 polymer ?
#
loop_
_entity_poly.entity_id
_entity_poly.type
_entity_poly.pdbx_seq_one_letter_code
_entity_poly.pdbx_strand_id
1 'polypeptide(L)'
;MMKATVSDTSTGKVPLKINVFQFVQTANAQLAPMFPYTDPGAIVPCAAAFESDGKGTHIGYFVHENVVDEIVINYANTGRMRTGDVYVGPKEHGVGGDSDEAYFAVQVITQRQLEEGEQSEAMAFNCENCGTEVYRYRYDETEGNVGEIAGLSALPTIFGSNSFALNVNANEDLRTCKSCGHVSRPFPLHIWGWYDYAFRTNVARKAVEEFEGAIAS
;
A
#
# COMPACT_ATOMS: atom_id res chain seq x y z
N MET A 1 4.19 32.62 -10.74
CA MET A 1 3.89 31.74 -9.59
C MET A 1 2.37 31.65 -9.44
N MET A 2 1.77 30.55 -9.87
CA MET A 2 0.35 30.29 -9.55
C MET A 2 0.28 29.82 -8.10
N LYS A 3 -0.33 30.63 -7.24
CA LYS A 3 -0.73 30.22 -5.90
C LYS A 3 -2.09 29.53 -6.02
N ALA A 4 -2.11 28.21 -5.95
CA ALA A 4 -3.33 27.49 -5.64
C ALA A 4 -3.46 27.50 -4.12
N THR A 5 -4.36 28.32 -3.59
CA THR A 5 -4.74 28.28 -2.18
C THR A 5 -5.83 27.22 -2.05
N VAL A 6 -5.53 26.08 -1.43
CA VAL A 6 -6.57 25.16 -0.96
C VAL A 6 -7.20 25.83 0.25
N SER A 7 -8.47 26.22 0.11
CA SER A 7 -9.27 26.81 1.18
C SER A 7 -9.45 25.83 2.33
N ASP A 8 -9.56 26.40 3.54
CA ASP A 8 -9.98 25.81 4.81
C ASP A 8 -10.62 24.41 4.70
N THR A 9 -9.92 23.39 5.19
CA THR A 9 -10.45 22.03 5.22
C THR A 9 -11.55 21.98 6.26
N SER A 10 -12.80 21.77 5.84
CA SER A 10 -14.00 21.63 6.66
C SER A 10 -13.92 20.58 7.80
N THR A 11 -12.80 19.86 7.91
CA THR A 11 -12.52 18.76 8.83
C THR A 11 -11.55 19.12 9.97
N GLY A 12 -11.03 20.36 10.03
CA GLY A 12 -10.08 20.78 11.08
C GLY A 12 -8.67 20.16 10.96
N LYS A 13 -8.36 19.48 9.85
CA LYS A 13 -7.03 18.91 9.57
C LYS A 13 -6.03 20.02 9.29
N VAL A 14 -4.82 19.91 9.85
CA VAL A 14 -3.74 20.88 9.61
C VAL A 14 -3.07 20.57 8.27
N PRO A 15 -2.92 21.55 7.35
CA PRO A 15 -2.14 21.35 6.13
C PRO A 15 -0.68 21.03 6.47
N LEU A 16 -0.18 19.94 5.90
CA LEU A 16 1.21 19.51 6.07
C LEU A 16 1.96 19.60 4.75
N LYS A 17 3.28 19.74 4.82
CA LYS A 17 4.17 19.77 3.65
C LYS A 17 5.32 18.81 3.88
N ILE A 18 5.60 18.00 2.87
CA ILE A 18 6.74 17.08 2.87
C ILE A 18 7.34 16.99 1.48
N ASN A 19 8.64 16.67 1.40
CA ASN A 19 9.32 16.35 0.14
C ASN A 19 9.26 14.84 -0.08
N VAL A 20 8.73 14.40 -1.23
CA VAL A 20 8.57 12.98 -1.53
C VAL A 20 9.89 12.20 -1.49
N PHE A 21 10.98 12.78 -1.99
CA PHE A 21 12.29 12.12 -2.04
C PHE A 21 12.90 11.96 -0.64
N GLN A 22 12.70 12.96 0.24
CA GLN A 22 13.10 12.85 1.64
C GLN A 22 12.24 11.82 2.39
N PHE A 23 10.94 11.76 2.09
CA PHE A 23 10.05 10.80 2.73
C PHE A 23 10.42 9.36 2.37
N VAL A 24 10.58 9.03 1.08
CA VAL A 24 10.91 7.66 0.65
C VAL A 24 12.26 7.17 1.17
N GLN A 25 13.21 8.07 1.46
CA GLN A 25 14.47 7.72 2.11
C GLN A 25 14.28 7.12 3.51
N THR A 26 13.20 7.50 4.20
CA THR A 26 12.88 7.07 5.57
C THR A 26 11.70 6.11 5.65
N ALA A 27 10.92 5.99 4.58
CA ALA A 27 9.79 5.07 4.49
C ALA A 27 10.27 3.62 4.60
N ASN A 28 9.48 2.79 5.26
CA ASN A 28 9.78 1.38 5.51
C ASN A 28 8.84 0.43 4.78
N ALA A 29 7.94 0.95 3.95
CA ALA A 29 7.00 0.18 3.17
C ALA A 29 6.60 0.92 1.90
N GLN A 30 6.18 0.14 0.90
CA GLN A 30 5.45 0.65 -0.25
C GLN A 30 4.05 1.06 0.19
N LEU A 31 3.53 2.11 -0.42
CA LEU A 31 2.26 2.73 -0.05
C LEU A 31 2.28 3.35 1.36
N ALA A 32 3.45 3.73 1.89
CA ALA A 32 3.52 4.37 3.21
C ALA A 32 2.81 5.74 3.20
N PRO A 33 1.82 5.99 4.10
CA PRO A 33 1.11 7.27 4.15
C PRO A 33 2.06 8.42 4.47
N MET A 34 1.99 9.48 3.68
CA MET A 34 2.87 10.65 3.83
C MET A 34 2.42 11.61 4.94
N PHE A 35 1.18 11.46 5.40
CA PHE A 35 0.53 12.30 6.41
C PHE A 35 -0.29 11.41 7.37
N PRO A 36 -0.56 11.86 8.60
CA PRO A 36 -1.26 11.08 9.62
C PRO A 36 -2.79 11.10 9.46
N TYR A 37 -3.29 11.26 8.23
CA TYR A 37 -4.73 11.36 7.95
C TYR A 37 -5.15 10.15 7.11
N THR A 38 -5.83 9.21 7.75
CA THR A 38 -6.34 7.96 7.14
C THR A 38 -7.81 7.71 7.46
N ASP A 39 -8.46 8.67 8.12
CA ASP A 39 -9.86 8.62 8.55
C ASP A 39 -10.86 8.75 7.36
N PRO A 40 -12.15 8.41 7.56
CA PRO A 40 -13.17 8.54 6.52
C PRO A 40 -13.16 9.91 5.81
N GLY A 41 -13.28 9.89 4.49
CA GLY A 41 -13.19 11.07 3.64
C GLY A 41 -11.79 11.66 3.45
N ALA A 42 -10.75 11.12 4.11
CA ALA A 42 -9.38 11.60 3.94
C ALA A 42 -8.88 11.35 2.51
N ILE A 43 -8.11 12.31 1.99
CA ILE A 43 -7.25 12.10 0.83
C ILE A 43 -5.89 11.66 1.37
N VAL A 44 -5.52 10.41 1.10
CA VAL A 44 -4.34 9.75 1.67
C VAL A 44 -3.30 9.58 0.58
N PRO A 45 -2.34 10.52 0.45
CA PRO A 45 -1.19 10.33 -0.42
C PRO A 45 -0.18 9.41 0.25
N CYS A 46 0.20 8.37 -0.48
CA CYS A 46 1.09 7.32 -0.04
C CYS A 46 2.30 7.25 -0.98
N ALA A 47 3.50 7.15 -0.42
CA ALA A 47 4.70 7.02 -1.24
C ALA A 47 5.04 5.55 -1.52
N ALA A 48 5.51 5.29 -2.74
CA ALA A 48 6.14 4.03 -3.12
C ALA A 48 7.46 4.30 -3.83
N ALA A 49 8.45 3.46 -3.57
CA ALA A 49 9.78 3.51 -4.16
C ALA A 49 10.24 2.09 -4.55
N PHE A 50 10.35 1.84 -5.85
CA PHE A 50 10.80 0.57 -6.39
C PHE A 50 12.13 0.73 -7.12
N GLU A 51 12.94 -0.32 -7.06
CA GLU A 51 14.11 -0.50 -7.91
C GLU A 51 14.20 -1.97 -8.33
N SER A 52 14.54 -2.19 -9.58
CA SER A 52 14.93 -3.49 -10.12
C SER A 52 16.21 -3.30 -10.92
N ASP A 53 17.15 -4.21 -10.77
CA ASP A 53 18.40 -4.23 -11.52
C ASP A 53 18.27 -4.88 -12.90
N GLY A 54 17.06 -5.32 -13.28
CA GLY A 54 16.79 -6.02 -14.55
C GLY A 54 17.36 -7.43 -14.60
N LYS A 55 17.89 -7.97 -13.50
CA LYS A 55 18.48 -9.32 -13.45
C LYS A 55 17.54 -10.31 -12.77
N GLY A 56 16.24 -10.13 -12.97
CA GLY A 56 15.22 -11.00 -12.38
C GLY A 56 15.01 -10.76 -10.88
N THR A 57 15.19 -9.52 -10.40
CA THR A 57 14.68 -9.13 -9.08
C THR A 57 13.19 -9.40 -9.05
N HIS A 58 12.77 -10.41 -8.28
CA HIS A 58 11.38 -10.80 -8.17
C HIS A 58 10.66 -9.85 -7.22
N ILE A 59 9.91 -8.90 -7.76
CA ILE A 59 9.13 -7.93 -6.96
C ILE A 59 7.70 -8.42 -6.69
N GLY A 60 7.30 -9.54 -7.28
CA GLY A 60 5.96 -10.11 -7.12
C GLY A 60 4.93 -9.42 -8.00
N TYR A 61 3.84 -10.12 -8.27
CA TYR A 61 2.69 -9.61 -9.01
C TYR A 61 1.41 -9.98 -8.27
N PHE A 62 0.47 -9.05 -8.23
CA PHE A 62 -0.89 -9.28 -7.75
C PHE A 62 -1.87 -8.40 -8.51
N VAL A 63 -3.14 -8.77 -8.49
CA VAL A 63 -4.22 -7.88 -8.91
C VAL A 63 -4.80 -7.23 -7.67
N HIS A 64 -4.84 -5.91 -7.64
CA HIS A 64 -5.48 -5.12 -6.59
C HIS A 64 -6.87 -4.69 -7.04
N GLU A 65 -7.84 -4.83 -6.15
CA GLU A 65 -9.21 -4.36 -6.31
C GLU A 65 -9.51 -3.36 -5.20
N ASN A 66 -10.01 -2.18 -5.54
CA ASN A 66 -10.39 -1.15 -4.59
C ASN A 66 -11.72 -0.51 -4.98
N VAL A 67 -12.62 -0.25 -4.02
CA VAL A 67 -13.88 0.44 -4.30
C VAL A 67 -13.69 1.94 -4.52
N VAL A 68 -12.57 2.52 -4.10
CA VAL A 68 -12.21 3.92 -4.36
C VAL A 68 -11.23 4.06 -5.52
N ASP A 69 -11.20 5.25 -6.13
CA ASP A 69 -10.24 5.53 -7.20
C ASP A 69 -8.85 5.79 -6.63
N GLU A 70 -7.84 5.30 -7.33
CA GLU A 70 -6.43 5.56 -7.02
C GLU A 70 -5.78 6.41 -8.11
N ILE A 71 -5.10 7.47 -7.67
CA ILE A 71 -4.35 8.36 -8.55
C ILE A 71 -2.86 8.19 -8.28
N VAL A 72 -2.11 7.79 -9.30
CA VAL A 72 -0.66 7.65 -9.23
C VAL A 72 0.01 8.83 -9.92
N ILE A 73 0.91 9.52 -9.20
CA ILE A 73 1.81 10.53 -9.76
C ILE A 73 3.22 9.97 -9.76
N ASN A 74 3.84 9.89 -10.94
CA ASN A 74 5.22 9.43 -11.10
C ASN A 74 6.19 10.60 -10.91
N TYR A 75 6.82 10.73 -9.73
CA TYR A 75 7.76 11.82 -9.45
C TYR A 75 9.14 11.60 -10.10
N ALA A 76 9.58 10.35 -10.20
CA ALA A 76 10.76 9.96 -10.96
C ALA A 76 10.61 8.48 -11.37
N ASN A 77 10.78 8.16 -12.65
CA ASN A 77 10.57 6.80 -13.16
C ASN A 77 11.38 6.58 -14.45
N THR A 78 12.03 5.42 -14.56
CA THR A 78 12.72 4.95 -15.79
C THR A 78 12.14 3.67 -16.37
N GLY A 79 11.09 3.13 -15.76
CA GLY A 79 10.35 1.97 -16.24
C GLY A 79 9.26 2.36 -17.25
N ARG A 80 8.14 1.63 -17.22
CA ARG A 80 7.06 1.76 -18.22
C ARG A 80 6.32 3.10 -18.19
N MET A 81 6.23 3.74 -17.03
CA MET A 81 5.62 5.07 -16.87
C MET A 81 6.69 6.15 -16.90
N ARG A 82 6.38 7.32 -17.46
CA ARG A 82 7.35 8.42 -17.53
C ARG A 82 7.29 9.26 -16.27
N THR A 83 8.41 9.90 -15.97
CA THR A 83 8.45 10.97 -14.96
C THR A 83 7.46 12.07 -15.33
N GLY A 84 6.62 12.46 -14.37
CA GLY A 84 5.55 13.45 -14.53
C GLY A 84 4.21 12.88 -14.99
N ASP A 85 4.13 11.60 -15.37
CA ASP A 85 2.85 10.99 -15.73
C ASP A 85 1.93 10.90 -14.51
N VAL A 86 0.68 11.30 -14.72
CA VAL A 86 -0.45 11.08 -13.81
C VAL A 86 -1.33 9.99 -14.40
N TYR A 87 -1.59 8.97 -13.61
CA TYR A 87 -2.39 7.82 -13.98
C TYR A 87 -3.55 7.67 -13.01
N VAL A 88 -4.75 7.44 -13.55
CA VAL A 88 -5.92 7.05 -12.76
C VAL A 88 -6.21 5.61 -13.14
N GLY A 89 -5.98 4.70 -12.19
CA GLY A 89 -6.13 3.27 -12.43
C GLY A 89 -7.59 2.83 -12.49
N PRO A 90 -7.93 1.74 -13.20
CA PRO A 90 -9.19 1.08 -12.97
C PRO A 90 -9.22 0.52 -11.54
N LYS A 91 -10.42 0.38 -11.00
CA LYS A 91 -10.67 -0.19 -9.66
C LYS A 91 -10.18 -1.62 -9.48
N GLU A 92 -9.89 -2.32 -10.56
CA GLU A 92 -9.18 -3.60 -10.54
C GLU A 92 -8.00 -3.54 -11.52
N HIS A 93 -6.77 -3.69 -11.02
CA HIS A 93 -5.56 -3.56 -11.82
C HIS A 93 -4.39 -4.41 -11.32
N GLY A 94 -3.49 -4.77 -12.23
CA GLY A 94 -2.25 -5.49 -11.88
C GLY A 94 -1.20 -4.56 -11.29
N VAL A 95 -0.54 -5.00 -10.22
CA VAL A 95 0.52 -4.27 -9.53
C VAL A 95 1.77 -5.15 -9.46
N GLY A 96 2.93 -4.54 -9.74
CA GLY A 96 4.21 -5.21 -9.76
C GLY A 96 4.48 -5.96 -11.09
N GLY A 97 5.14 -7.11 -10.98
CA GLY A 97 5.60 -7.92 -12.09
C GLY A 97 7.11 -7.85 -12.30
N ASP A 98 7.69 -9.00 -12.67
CA ASP A 98 9.12 -9.09 -12.95
C ASP A 98 9.46 -8.34 -14.24
N SER A 99 10.65 -7.76 -14.28
CA SER A 99 11.19 -7.02 -15.43
C SER A 99 12.63 -7.47 -15.68
N ASP A 100 12.94 -7.72 -16.96
CA ASP A 100 14.31 -7.97 -17.44
C ASP A 100 15.07 -6.66 -17.72
N GLU A 101 14.40 -5.51 -17.58
CA GLU A 101 15.01 -4.19 -17.70
C GLU A 101 15.18 -3.57 -16.32
N ALA A 102 16.34 -2.94 -16.10
CA ALA A 102 16.61 -2.17 -14.90
C ALA A 102 15.72 -0.93 -14.87
N TYR A 103 15.09 -0.67 -13.73
CA TYR A 103 14.29 0.54 -13.54
C TYR A 103 14.29 0.98 -12.09
N PHE A 104 13.97 2.25 -11.88
CA PHE A 104 13.50 2.74 -10.58
C PHE A 104 12.21 3.52 -10.78
N ALA A 105 11.42 3.62 -9.71
CA ALA A 105 10.20 4.41 -9.65
C ALA A 105 10.03 5.02 -8.26
N VAL A 106 9.76 6.31 -8.20
CA VAL A 106 9.26 7.04 -7.02
C VAL A 106 7.90 7.58 -7.39
N GLN A 107 6.88 7.10 -6.67
CA GLN A 107 5.48 7.35 -6.96
C GLN A 107 4.75 7.86 -5.73
N VAL A 108 3.74 8.69 -5.95
CA VAL A 108 2.72 9.00 -4.95
C VAL A 108 1.41 8.43 -5.44
N ILE A 109 0.90 7.42 -4.73
CA ILE A 109 -0.41 6.82 -4.94
C ILE A 109 -1.37 7.47 -3.95
N THR A 110 -2.41 8.12 -4.44
CA THR A 110 -3.39 8.80 -3.63
C THR A 110 -4.71 8.06 -3.67
N GLN A 111 -5.19 7.66 -2.51
CA GLN A 111 -6.53 7.11 -2.31
C GLN A 111 -7.42 8.17 -1.65
N ARG A 112 -8.69 8.26 -2.06
CA ARG A 112 -9.69 9.01 -1.29
C ARG A 112 -10.56 8.02 -0.54
N GLN A 113 -10.45 8.01 0.79
CA GLN A 113 -11.27 7.15 1.64
C GLN A 113 -12.75 7.54 1.49
N LEU A 114 -13.65 6.56 1.55
CA LEU A 114 -15.09 6.83 1.59
C LEU A 114 -15.43 7.67 2.83
N GLU A 115 -16.37 8.60 2.68
CA GLU A 115 -16.88 9.39 3.81
C GLU A 115 -17.78 8.55 4.71
N GLU A 116 -18.57 7.65 4.11
CA GLU A 116 -19.50 6.75 4.78
C GLU A 116 -19.59 5.43 4.00
N GLY A 117 -19.93 4.35 4.69
CA GLY A 117 -20.11 3.01 4.13
C GLY A 117 -18.85 2.14 4.17
N GLU A 118 -19.01 0.87 3.76
CA GLU A 118 -17.93 -0.12 3.75
C GLU A 118 -16.95 0.15 2.61
N GLN A 119 -15.65 0.19 2.93
CA GLN A 119 -14.59 0.32 1.94
C GLN A 119 -13.86 -1.00 1.79
N SER A 120 -14.46 -1.93 1.03
CA SER A 120 -13.82 -3.21 0.73
C SER A 120 -12.70 -3.08 -0.32
N GLU A 121 -11.66 -3.87 -0.12
CA GLU A 121 -10.54 -4.04 -1.03
C GLU A 121 -10.27 -5.54 -1.23
N ALA A 122 -9.56 -5.88 -2.30
CA ALA A 122 -9.11 -7.24 -2.50
C ALA A 122 -7.73 -7.31 -3.14
N MET A 123 -7.03 -8.41 -2.87
CA MET A 123 -5.85 -8.79 -3.60
C MET A 123 -6.01 -10.19 -4.15
N ALA A 124 -5.67 -10.36 -5.42
CA ALA A 124 -5.64 -11.64 -6.06
C ALA A 124 -4.21 -12.04 -6.47
N PHE A 125 -3.89 -13.30 -6.19
CA PHE A 125 -2.66 -13.95 -6.57
C PHE A 125 -2.91 -14.77 -7.83
N ASN A 126 -2.18 -14.45 -8.90
CA ASN A 126 -2.32 -15.12 -10.20
C ASN A 126 -1.16 -16.09 -10.42
N CYS A 127 -1.44 -17.19 -11.10
CA CYS A 127 -0.44 -18.19 -11.46
C CYS A 127 0.61 -17.58 -12.38
N GLU A 128 1.88 -17.67 -12.01
CA GLU A 128 3.01 -17.14 -12.79
C GLU A 128 3.15 -17.81 -14.18
N ASN A 129 2.62 -19.04 -14.33
CA ASN A 129 2.73 -19.80 -15.58
C ASN A 129 1.56 -19.54 -16.56
N CYS A 130 0.32 -19.46 -16.08
CA CYS A 130 -0.86 -19.37 -16.96
C CYS A 130 -1.78 -18.17 -16.69
N GLY A 131 -1.44 -17.31 -15.72
CA GLY A 131 -2.20 -16.11 -15.37
C GLY A 131 -3.53 -16.34 -14.65
N THR A 132 -3.97 -17.60 -14.49
CA THR A 132 -5.20 -17.93 -13.76
C THR A 132 -5.12 -17.50 -12.30
N GLU A 133 -6.15 -16.83 -11.80
CA GLU A 133 -6.29 -16.52 -10.38
C GLU A 133 -6.26 -17.81 -9.53
N VAL A 134 -5.37 -17.84 -8.56
CA VAL A 134 -5.17 -18.97 -7.64
C VAL A 134 -5.87 -18.70 -6.31
N TYR A 135 -5.80 -17.45 -5.85
CA TYR A 135 -6.32 -17.04 -4.56
C TYR A 135 -6.75 -15.58 -4.61
N ARG A 136 -7.86 -15.25 -3.94
CA ARG A 136 -8.30 -13.87 -3.71
C ARG A 136 -8.59 -13.69 -2.22
N TYR A 137 -8.03 -12.63 -1.66
CA TYR A 137 -8.25 -12.20 -0.30
C TYR A 137 -9.02 -10.89 -0.33
N ARG A 138 -10.19 -10.85 0.33
CA ARG A 138 -10.99 -9.64 0.49
C ARG A 138 -10.84 -9.15 1.92
N TYR A 139 -10.70 -7.85 2.09
CA TYR A 139 -10.56 -7.17 3.36
C TYR A 139 -11.29 -5.82 3.31
N ASP A 140 -11.45 -5.18 4.46
CA ASP A 140 -12.17 -3.91 4.58
C ASP A 140 -11.44 -2.97 5.58
N GLU A 141 -12.08 -1.85 5.93
CA GLU A 141 -11.53 -0.87 6.87
C GLU A 141 -11.29 -1.41 8.29
N THR A 142 -11.88 -2.55 8.64
CA THR A 142 -11.63 -3.23 9.92
C THR A 142 -10.28 -3.95 9.93
N GLU A 143 -9.69 -4.19 8.75
CA GLU A 143 -8.40 -4.84 8.65
C GLU A 143 -7.28 -3.87 9.06
N GLY A 144 -6.64 -4.15 10.19
CA GLY A 144 -5.73 -3.19 10.84
C GLY A 144 -6.42 -2.26 11.84
N ASN A 145 -7.72 -2.42 12.05
CA ASN A 145 -8.45 -1.78 13.13
C ASN A 145 -8.12 -2.48 14.46
N VAL A 146 -6.96 -2.11 15.02
CA VAL A 146 -6.47 -2.56 16.32
C VAL A 146 -6.77 -1.54 17.43
N GLY A 147 -7.80 -0.70 17.23
CA GLY A 147 -8.19 0.42 18.08
C GLY A 147 -7.71 1.76 17.54
N GLU A 148 -8.59 2.76 17.57
CA GLU A 148 -8.22 4.14 17.24
C GLU A 148 -7.42 4.76 18.39
N ILE A 149 -6.12 4.90 18.21
CA ILE A 149 -5.33 5.87 18.96
C ILE A 149 -5.23 7.13 18.11
N ALA A 150 -5.61 8.27 18.68
CA ALA A 150 -5.60 9.55 17.98
C ALA A 150 -4.22 9.81 17.34
N GLY A 151 -4.19 9.88 16.01
CA GLY A 151 -2.97 10.15 15.24
C GLY A 151 -2.08 8.93 14.92
N LEU A 152 -2.48 7.71 15.29
CA LEU A 152 -1.77 6.46 14.95
C LEU A 152 -2.64 5.47 14.16
N SER A 153 -3.61 5.97 13.39
CA SER A 153 -4.43 5.12 12.53
C SER A 153 -3.58 4.53 11.39
N ALA A 154 -3.74 3.22 11.18
CA ALA A 154 -3.07 2.51 10.13
C ALA A 154 -3.87 2.59 8.83
N LEU A 155 -3.20 2.52 7.67
CA LEU A 155 -3.90 2.38 6.40
C LEU A 155 -4.35 0.91 6.23
N PRO A 156 -5.65 0.62 6.13
CA PRO A 156 -6.16 -0.75 6.01
C PRO A 156 -5.57 -1.51 4.83
N THR A 157 -5.36 -0.84 3.70
CA THR A 157 -4.69 -1.40 2.51
C THR A 157 -3.38 -2.10 2.85
N ILE A 158 -2.52 -1.52 3.70
CA ILE A 158 -1.21 -2.12 4.04
C ILE A 158 -1.39 -3.35 4.92
N PHE A 159 -2.35 -3.32 5.85
CA PHE A 159 -2.63 -4.45 6.74
C PHE A 159 -3.24 -5.61 5.97
N GLY A 160 -4.24 -5.36 5.12
CA GLY A 160 -4.81 -6.36 4.22
C GLY A 160 -3.77 -6.95 3.28
N SER A 161 -2.88 -6.11 2.75
CA SER A 161 -1.78 -6.57 1.89
C SER A 161 -0.76 -7.45 2.62
N ASN A 162 -0.44 -7.11 3.87
CA ASN A 162 0.41 -7.95 4.71
C ASN A 162 -0.25 -9.30 5.02
N SER A 163 -1.53 -9.31 5.42
CA SER A 163 -2.31 -10.54 5.68
C SER A 163 -2.36 -11.45 4.44
N PHE A 164 -2.69 -10.88 3.28
CA PHE A 164 -2.68 -11.57 2.00
C PHE A 164 -1.33 -12.26 1.73
N ALA A 165 -0.23 -11.50 1.81
CA ALA A 165 1.10 -12.02 1.52
C ALA A 165 1.52 -13.11 2.50
N LEU A 166 1.23 -12.96 3.79
CA LEU A 166 1.50 -13.98 4.80
C LEU A 166 0.70 -15.27 4.54
N ASN A 167 -0.58 -15.15 4.19
CA ASN A 167 -1.43 -16.30 3.88
C ASN A 167 -0.91 -17.07 2.66
N VAL A 168 -0.61 -16.37 1.55
CA VAL A 168 -0.06 -16.98 0.33
C VAL A 168 1.28 -17.65 0.61
N ASN A 169 2.15 -17.02 1.41
CA ASN A 169 3.49 -17.55 1.69
C ASN A 169 3.47 -18.75 2.63
N ALA A 170 2.57 -18.76 3.62
CA ALA A 170 2.46 -19.85 4.57
C ALA A 170 1.77 -21.09 3.99
N ASN A 171 1.03 -20.95 2.88
CA ASN A 171 0.21 -22.02 2.33
C ASN A 171 0.49 -22.29 0.84
N GLU A 172 1.17 -23.40 0.55
CA GLU A 172 1.44 -23.84 -0.82
C GLU A 172 0.17 -24.11 -1.65
N ASP A 173 -0.93 -24.54 -1.03
CA ASP A 173 -2.18 -24.73 -1.75
C ASP A 173 -2.73 -23.43 -2.32
N LEU A 174 -2.47 -22.29 -1.66
CA LEU A 174 -2.82 -20.94 -2.14
C LEU A 174 -1.86 -20.43 -3.21
N ARG A 175 -0.75 -21.14 -3.48
CA ARG A 175 0.19 -20.89 -4.59
C ARG A 175 0.06 -21.91 -5.72
N THR A 176 -0.66 -23.00 -5.50
CA THR A 176 -0.82 -24.11 -6.44
C THR A 176 -2.01 -23.86 -7.37
N CYS A 177 -1.72 -23.54 -8.63
CA CYS A 177 -2.71 -23.31 -9.65
C CYS A 177 -3.49 -24.59 -9.97
N LYS A 178 -4.81 -24.59 -9.73
CA LYS A 178 -5.66 -25.75 -10.01
C LYS A 178 -5.87 -26.01 -11.51
N SER A 179 -5.59 -25.03 -12.38
CA SER A 179 -5.75 -25.16 -13.83
C SER A 179 -4.55 -25.81 -14.52
N CYS A 180 -3.32 -25.57 -14.07
CA CYS A 180 -2.12 -26.12 -14.71
C CYS A 180 -1.17 -26.90 -13.78
N GLY A 181 -1.49 -26.98 -12.49
CA GLY A 181 -0.67 -27.67 -11.48
C GLY A 181 0.61 -26.93 -11.08
N HIS A 182 0.90 -25.77 -11.67
CA HIS A 182 2.07 -24.97 -11.32
C HIS A 182 1.97 -24.41 -9.89
N VAL A 183 3.08 -24.49 -9.15
CA VAL A 183 3.24 -23.87 -7.84
C VAL A 183 4.04 -22.59 -8.00
N SER A 184 3.37 -21.45 -7.88
CA SER A 184 4.01 -20.13 -8.03
C SER A 184 4.93 -19.83 -6.85
N ARG A 185 5.94 -18.99 -7.05
CA ARG A 185 6.88 -18.59 -5.99
C ARG A 185 6.17 -17.89 -4.82
N PRO A 186 6.72 -17.94 -3.60
CA PRO A 186 6.24 -17.08 -2.51
C PRO A 186 6.32 -15.60 -2.88
N PHE A 187 5.34 -14.82 -2.43
CA PHE A 187 5.30 -13.38 -2.60
C PHE A 187 6.46 -12.71 -1.84
N PRO A 188 7.23 -11.80 -2.46
CA PRO A 188 8.45 -11.24 -1.89
C PRO A 188 8.15 -10.08 -0.92
N LEU A 189 7.51 -10.39 0.21
CA LEU A 189 7.02 -9.43 1.20
C LEU A 189 8.07 -8.43 1.68
N HIS A 190 9.35 -8.83 1.73
CA HIS A 190 10.47 -7.98 2.14
C HIS A 190 10.71 -6.76 1.22
N ILE A 191 10.36 -6.84 -0.07
CA ILE A 191 10.46 -5.71 -1.01
C ILE A 191 9.35 -4.68 -0.76
N TRP A 192 8.20 -5.17 -0.31
CA TRP A 192 7.01 -4.37 -0.06
C TRP A 192 7.03 -3.69 1.31
N GLY A 193 7.73 -4.26 2.29
CA GLY A 193 7.88 -3.69 3.63
C GLY A 193 6.59 -3.64 4.46
N TRP A 194 5.48 -4.21 3.96
CA TRP A 194 4.18 -4.18 4.64
C TRP A 194 4.23 -4.83 6.02
N TYR A 195 5.03 -5.89 6.19
CA TYR A 195 5.27 -6.50 7.50
C TYR A 195 5.90 -5.52 8.47
N ASP A 196 6.95 -4.80 8.06
CA ASP A 196 7.65 -3.85 8.90
C ASP A 196 6.77 -2.67 9.29
N TYR A 197 5.94 -2.20 8.36
CA TYR A 197 4.92 -1.19 8.66
C TYR A 197 3.92 -1.69 9.70
N ALA A 198 3.28 -2.84 9.46
CA ALA A 198 2.30 -3.41 10.37
C ALA A 198 2.90 -3.69 11.76
N PHE A 199 4.13 -4.21 11.81
CA PHE A 199 4.85 -4.46 13.05
C PHE A 199 5.13 -3.16 13.81
N ARG A 200 5.69 -2.14 13.16
CA ARG A 200 6.04 -0.87 13.82
C ARG A 200 4.82 -0.08 14.25
N THR A 201 3.74 -0.12 13.49
CA THR A 201 2.44 0.43 13.90
C THR A 201 1.93 -0.21 15.19
N ASN A 202 2.02 -1.54 15.29
CA ASN A 202 1.67 -2.24 16.53
C ASN A 202 2.58 -1.90 17.72
N VAL A 203 3.88 -1.69 17.49
CA VAL A 203 4.82 -1.24 18.53
C VAL A 203 4.47 0.17 19.00
N ALA A 204 4.22 1.11 18.06
CA ALA A 204 3.85 2.48 18.38
C ALA A 204 2.57 2.55 19.21
N ARG A 205 1.56 1.74 18.85
CA ARG A 205 0.32 1.63 19.61
C ARG A 205 0.56 1.23 21.07
N LYS A 206 1.28 0.12 21.29
CA LYS A 206 1.62 -0.36 22.65
C LYS A 206 2.39 0.68 23.44
N ALA A 207 3.26 1.44 22.80
CA ALA A 207 4.02 2.50 23.45
C ALA A 207 3.14 3.67 23.92
N VAL A 208 2.11 4.04 23.16
CA VAL A 208 1.14 5.07 23.59
C VAL A 208 0.31 4.57 24.76
N GLU A 209 -0.21 3.34 24.70
CA GLU A 209 -0.99 2.74 25.80
C GLU A 209 -0.19 2.73 27.12
N GLU A 210 1.08 2.33 27.06
CA GLU A 210 1.97 2.36 28.21
C GLU A 210 2.22 3.78 28.72
N PHE A 211 2.47 4.74 27.82
CA PHE A 211 2.71 6.13 28.19
C PHE A 211 1.48 6.78 28.85
N GLU A 212 0.29 6.57 28.28
CA GLU A 212 -0.98 7.07 28.81
C GLU A 212 -1.29 6.46 30.18
N GLY A 213 -1.06 5.16 30.34
CA GLY A 213 -1.18 4.49 31.64
C GLY A 213 -0.27 5.08 32.71
N ALA A 214 0.97 5.44 32.35
CA ALA A 214 1.95 6.01 33.26
C ALA A 214 1.66 7.46 33.68
N ILE A 215 1.00 8.26 32.85
CA ILE A 215 0.65 9.66 33.19
C ILE A 215 -0.71 9.78 33.89
N ALA A 216 -1.55 8.73 33.83
CA ALA A 216 -2.84 8.69 34.50
C ALA A 216 -2.76 8.21 35.97
N SER A 217 -1.62 7.66 36.39
CA SER A 217 -1.31 7.20 37.76
C SER A 217 -0.67 8.28 38.63
#